data_AF-A0A4Q3DL76-F1
#
_entry.id   AF-A0A4Q3DL76-F1
#
_cell.length_a   1.000
_cell.length_b   1.000
_cell.length_c   1.000
_cell.angle_alpha   90.00
_cell.angle_beta   90.00
_cell.angle_gamma   90.00
#
_symmetry.space_group_name_H-M   'P 1'
#
loop_
_entity.id
_entity.type
_entity.pdbx_description
1 polymer ?
#
loop_
_entity_poly.entity_id
_entity_poly.type
_entity_poly.pdbx_seq_one_letter_code
_entity_poly.pdbx_strand_id
1 'polypeptide(L)'
;DLKRLLDKEVKAFAKACHFDLAKPLKLDSMWVNILKPGGAHSGHIHPHSIVSGTFYVAVPPGSGALKLEDPRLPMLMAAPGRIGDAPEHLLPFIYAEPAAGRVFLWESWLRHEVMPHSGKGERISISFNYR
;
A
#
# COMPACT_ATOMS: atom_id res chain seq x y z
N ASP A 1 -9.40 19.59 -0.01
CA ASP A 1 -10.15 18.69 -0.93
C ASP A 1 -9.77 17.22 -0.86
N LEU A 2 -8.50 16.84 -1.03
CA LEU A 2 -8.08 15.42 -1.03
C LEU A 2 -8.53 14.64 0.21
N LYS A 3 -8.33 15.18 1.43
CA LYS A 3 -8.76 14.53 2.68
C LYS A 3 -10.21 14.06 2.64
N ARG A 4 -11.13 14.89 2.12
CA ARG A 4 -12.56 14.55 2.06
C ARG A 4 -12.82 13.33 1.17
N LEU A 5 -12.06 13.19 0.07
CA LEU A 5 -12.13 12.03 -0.80
C LEU A 5 -11.54 10.80 -0.09
N LEU A 6 -10.39 10.94 0.58
CA LEU A 6 -9.79 9.85 1.36
C LEU A 6 -10.72 9.37 2.49
N ASP A 7 -11.37 10.28 3.22
CA ASP A 7 -12.34 9.94 4.26
C ASP A 7 -13.48 9.06 3.70
N LYS A 8 -13.93 9.33 2.47
CA LYS A 8 -14.95 8.52 1.79
C LYS A 8 -14.44 7.13 1.45
N GLU A 9 -13.25 7.03 0.83
CA GLU A 9 -12.68 5.74 0.43
C GLU A 9 -12.31 4.87 1.64
N VAL A 10 -11.74 5.47 2.70
CA VAL A 10 -11.44 4.76 3.95
C VAL A 10 -12.70 4.27 4.64
N LYS A 11 -13.80 5.05 4.61
CA LYS A 11 -15.09 4.59 5.13
C LYS A 11 -15.62 3.38 4.35
N ALA A 12 -15.50 3.39 3.02
CA ALA A 12 -15.91 2.26 2.19
C ALA A 12 -15.04 1.03 2.46
N PHE A 13 -13.72 1.21 2.58
CA PHE A 13 -12.78 0.15 2.93
C PHE A 13 -13.05 -0.45 4.30
N ALA A 14 -13.24 0.35 5.34
CA ALA A 14 -13.57 -0.13 6.68
C ALA A 14 -14.85 -0.98 6.71
N LYS A 15 -15.85 -0.62 5.88
CA LYS A 15 -17.06 -1.43 5.71
C LYS A 15 -16.75 -2.77 5.02
N ALA A 16 -15.90 -2.77 3.99
CA ALA A 16 -15.49 -3.99 3.29
C ALA A 16 -14.66 -4.93 4.18
N CYS A 17 -13.88 -4.38 5.10
CA CYS A 17 -13.15 -5.14 6.13
C CYS A 17 -14.05 -5.61 7.29
N HIS A 18 -15.34 -5.24 7.31
CA HIS A 18 -16.27 -5.56 8.40
C HIS A 18 -15.78 -5.11 9.79
N PHE A 19 -15.09 -3.96 9.86
CA PHE A 19 -14.66 -3.42 11.15
C PHE A 19 -15.85 -3.00 12.01
N ASP A 20 -15.87 -3.47 13.26
CA ASP A 20 -16.81 -3.01 14.29
C ASP A 20 -16.30 -1.70 14.90
N LEU A 21 -16.77 -0.58 14.35
CA LEU A 21 -16.29 0.76 14.69
C LEU A 21 -17.35 1.54 15.47
N ALA A 22 -17.07 1.88 16.72
CA ALA A 22 -17.88 2.80 17.50
C ALA A 22 -17.86 4.25 16.94
N LYS A 23 -16.80 4.62 16.22
CA LYS A 23 -16.63 5.93 15.58
C LYS A 23 -15.94 5.80 14.22
N PRO A 24 -16.21 6.69 13.26
CA PRO A 24 -15.46 6.70 11.99
C PRO A 24 -13.97 6.93 12.22
N LEU A 25 -13.14 6.25 11.41
CA LEU A 25 -11.70 6.46 11.38
C LEU A 25 -11.37 7.90 10.97
N LYS A 26 -10.32 8.45 11.57
CA LYS A 26 -9.83 9.80 11.32
C LYS A 26 -8.42 9.77 10.75
N LEU A 27 -8.18 10.64 9.77
CA LEU A 27 -6.83 10.89 9.25
C LEU A 27 -5.93 11.36 10.40
N ASP A 28 -4.86 10.62 10.62
CA ASP A 28 -3.87 10.88 11.68
C ASP A 28 -2.63 11.58 11.12
N SER A 29 -2.09 11.06 10.02
CA SER A 29 -0.91 11.61 9.34
C SER A 29 -1.04 11.51 7.82
N MET A 30 -0.41 12.47 7.12
CA MET A 30 -0.37 12.52 5.66
C MET A 30 0.90 13.25 5.21
N TRP A 31 1.60 12.71 4.22
CA TRP A 31 2.87 13.26 3.72
C TRP A 31 3.07 13.00 2.24
N VAL A 32 3.89 13.83 1.61
CA VAL A 32 4.24 13.74 0.19
C VAL A 32 5.55 12.97 0.04
N ASN A 33 5.60 12.06 -0.92
CA ASN A 33 6.82 11.39 -1.37
C ASN A 33 7.12 11.79 -2.82
N ILE A 34 8.36 12.23 -3.05
CA ILE A 34 8.92 12.49 -4.38
C ILE A 34 10.07 11.50 -4.56
N LEU A 35 9.81 10.42 -5.30
CA LEU A 35 10.78 9.35 -5.51
C LEU A 35 11.47 9.54 -6.86
N LYS A 36 12.77 9.78 -6.81
CA LYS A 36 13.64 9.92 -7.99
C LYS A 36 14.01 8.55 -8.57
N PRO A 37 14.50 8.48 -9.83
CA PRO A 37 14.99 7.23 -10.41
C PRO A 37 16.03 6.56 -9.52
N GLY A 38 15.94 5.24 -9.39
CA GLY A 38 16.72 4.41 -8.47
C GLY A 38 16.21 4.39 -7.02
N GLY A 39 15.29 5.29 -6.64
CA GLY A 39 14.72 5.34 -5.31
C GLY A 39 13.83 4.13 -5.00
N ALA A 40 13.85 3.69 -3.74
CA ALA A 40 13.02 2.61 -3.19
C ALA A 40 12.72 2.88 -1.71
N HIS A 41 11.72 2.18 -1.16
CA HIS A 41 11.48 2.13 0.28
C HIS A 41 11.45 0.67 0.72
N SER A 42 12.27 0.34 1.72
CA SER A 42 12.38 -1.01 2.26
C SER A 42 11.07 -1.50 2.88
N GLY A 43 10.94 -2.82 3.01
CA GLY A 43 9.75 -3.46 3.59
C GLY A 43 9.45 -2.99 5.01
N HIS A 44 8.33 -2.32 5.22
CA HIS A 44 7.93 -1.76 6.52
C HIS A 44 6.41 -1.88 6.75
N ILE A 45 6.00 -1.57 7.98
CA ILE A 45 4.60 -1.44 8.41
C ILE A 45 4.40 -0.04 9.00
N HIS A 46 3.15 0.35 9.27
CA HIS A 46 2.82 1.63 9.89
C HIS A 46 2.28 1.39 11.31
N PRO A 47 3.12 1.49 12.36
CA PRO A 47 2.71 1.23 13.73
C PRO A 47 1.59 2.17 14.20
N HIS A 48 0.75 1.68 15.12
CA HIS A 48 -0.31 2.45 15.78
C HIS A 48 -1.37 3.05 14.84
N SER A 49 -1.51 2.51 13.63
CA SER A 49 -2.52 2.89 12.64
C SER A 49 -3.45 1.70 12.34
N ILE A 50 -4.66 1.97 11.87
CA ILE A 50 -5.64 0.95 11.49
C ILE A 50 -5.62 0.75 9.96
N VAL A 51 -5.76 1.85 9.22
CA VAL A 51 -5.72 1.84 7.74
C VAL A 51 -4.59 2.75 7.26
N SER A 52 -3.78 2.24 6.35
CA SER A 52 -2.76 3.00 5.64
C SER A 52 -3.07 3.02 4.16
N GLY A 53 -2.54 4.01 3.46
CA GLY A 53 -2.73 4.10 2.04
C GLY A 53 -1.81 5.08 1.34
N THR A 54 -1.86 5.01 0.02
CA THR A 54 -1.10 5.89 -0.87
C THR A 54 -1.96 6.31 -2.04
N PHE A 55 -2.07 7.62 -2.25
CA PHE A 55 -2.63 8.22 -3.46
C PHE A 55 -1.52 8.58 -4.43
N TYR A 56 -1.69 8.26 -5.70
CA TYR A 56 -0.68 8.46 -6.73
C TYR A 56 -0.98 9.70 -7.56
N VAL A 57 -0.10 10.70 -7.47
CA VAL A 57 -0.23 11.97 -8.19
C VAL A 57 0.41 11.84 -9.58
N ALA A 58 1.64 11.34 -9.63
CA ALA A 58 2.39 11.13 -10.87
C ALA A 58 3.10 9.78 -10.81
N VAL A 59 2.91 8.98 -11.87
CA VAL A 59 3.47 7.63 -12.00
C VAL A 59 4.07 7.48 -13.39
N PRO A 60 5.29 8.01 -13.66
CA PRO A 60 5.98 7.77 -14.91
C PRO A 60 6.18 6.26 -15.17
N PRO A 61 6.30 5.81 -16.43
CA PRO A 61 6.62 4.42 -16.74
C PRO A 61 7.87 3.94 -15.97
N GLY A 62 7.81 2.75 -15.38
CA GLY A 62 8.88 2.21 -14.55
C GLY A 62 8.93 2.76 -13.12
N SER A 63 7.84 3.32 -12.59
CA SER A 63 7.74 3.85 -11.22
C SER A 63 7.89 2.81 -10.09
N GLY A 64 7.92 1.52 -10.43
CA GLY A 64 7.95 0.42 -9.48
C GLY A 64 6.58 0.17 -8.84
N ALA A 65 6.23 -1.11 -8.67
CA ALA A 65 5.01 -1.50 -7.98
C ALA A 65 5.06 -1.19 -6.48
N LEU A 66 3.89 -1.19 -5.83
CA LEU A 66 3.80 -1.43 -4.39
C LEU A 66 3.80 -2.95 -4.19
N LYS A 67 4.84 -3.49 -3.54
CA LYS A 67 4.96 -4.91 -3.24
C LYS A 67 4.41 -5.18 -1.84
N LEU A 68 3.36 -6.00 -1.75
CA LEU A 68 2.74 -6.44 -0.50
C LEU A 68 3.28 -7.83 -0.15
N GLU A 69 3.72 -8.03 1.08
CA GLU A 69 4.23 -9.30 1.59
C GLU A 69 3.14 -10.06 2.35
N ASP A 70 3.03 -11.38 2.12
CA ASP A 70 2.13 -12.24 2.90
C ASP A 70 2.48 -12.13 4.39
N PRO A 71 1.56 -11.69 5.25
CA PRO A 71 1.82 -11.52 6.68
C PRO A 71 2.20 -12.83 7.38
N ARG A 72 1.91 -13.97 6.78
CA ARG A 72 2.24 -15.30 7.28
C ARG A 72 3.63 -15.74 6.85
N LEU A 73 4.31 -15.03 5.95
CA LEU A 73 5.63 -15.42 5.43
C LEU A 73 6.62 -15.88 6.53
N PRO A 74 6.74 -15.19 7.69
CA PRO A 74 7.63 -15.63 8.77
C PRO A 74 7.25 -16.98 9.41
N MET A 75 6.01 -17.46 9.21
CA MET A 75 5.48 -18.72 9.72
C MET A 75 5.65 -19.87 8.71
N LEU A 76 6.04 -19.57 7.47
CA LEU A 76 6.11 -20.53 6.35
C LEU A 76 7.51 -21.13 6.16
N MET A 77 8.37 -21.12 7.19
CA MET A 77 9.78 -21.53 7.09
C MET A 77 10.02 -22.96 6.61
N ALA A 78 9.05 -23.86 6.82
CA ALA A 78 9.10 -25.24 6.33
C ALA A 78 8.09 -25.51 5.20
N ALA A 79 7.29 -24.52 4.81
CA ALA A 79 6.31 -24.70 3.74
C ALA A 79 7.03 -24.70 2.38
N PRO A 80 6.62 -25.55 1.43
CA PRO A 80 7.15 -25.51 0.08
C PRO A 80 6.77 -24.19 -0.62
N GLY A 81 7.62 -23.76 -1.56
CA GLY A 81 7.34 -22.62 -2.43
C GLY A 81 6.08 -22.84 -3.29
N ARG A 82 5.53 -21.75 -3.82
CA ARG A 82 4.43 -21.79 -4.79
C ARG A 82 4.97 -21.93 -6.19
N ILE A 83 4.21 -22.62 -7.06
CA ILE A 83 4.46 -22.63 -8.51
C ILE A 83 4.14 -21.26 -9.12
N GLY A 84 4.76 -20.95 -10.27
CA GLY A 84 4.73 -19.60 -10.85
C GLY A 84 3.36 -19.11 -11.33
N ASP A 85 2.44 -20.02 -11.62
CA ASP A 85 1.07 -19.77 -12.07
C ASP A 85 0.02 -20.01 -10.97
N ALA A 86 0.45 -20.12 -9.72
CA ALA A 86 -0.47 -20.23 -8.59
C ALA A 86 -1.40 -19.00 -8.55
N PRO A 87 -2.68 -19.17 -8.14
CA PRO A 87 -3.60 -18.06 -7.94
C PRO A 87 -2.99 -16.94 -7.09
N GLU A 88 -3.23 -15.68 -7.49
CA GLU A 88 -2.59 -14.50 -6.91
C GLU A 88 -2.64 -14.49 -5.36
N HIS A 89 -3.81 -14.75 -4.77
CA HIS A 89 -4.02 -14.75 -3.32
C HIS A 89 -3.23 -15.85 -2.54
N LEU A 90 -2.57 -16.78 -3.25
CA LEU A 90 -1.69 -17.80 -2.66
C LEU A 90 -0.21 -17.44 -2.78
N LEU A 91 0.14 -16.41 -3.56
CA LEU A 91 1.51 -15.96 -3.75
C LEU A 91 2.02 -15.24 -2.48
N PRO A 92 3.30 -15.42 -2.11
CA PRO A 92 3.88 -14.76 -0.94
C PRO A 92 4.06 -13.23 -1.14
N PHE A 93 4.00 -12.76 -2.38
CA PHE A 93 4.12 -11.34 -2.72
C PHE A 93 3.10 -10.95 -3.79
N ILE A 94 2.42 -9.82 -3.58
CA ILE A 94 1.53 -9.19 -4.57
C ILE A 94 2.16 -7.89 -5.04
N TYR A 95 2.14 -7.65 -6.35
CA TYR A 95 2.68 -6.44 -6.97
C TYR A 95 1.54 -5.57 -7.49
N ALA A 96 1.16 -4.56 -6.71
CA ALA A 96 0.10 -3.63 -7.08
C ALA A 96 0.67 -2.49 -7.94
N GLU A 97 0.29 -2.48 -9.22
CA GLU A 97 0.78 -1.49 -10.19
C GLU A 97 0.05 -0.13 -10.05
N PRO A 98 0.78 0.94 -9.65
CA PRO A 98 0.17 2.24 -9.45
C PRO A 98 -0.18 2.91 -10.79
N ALA A 99 -1.14 3.82 -10.75
CA ALA A 99 -1.43 4.74 -11.85
C ALA A 99 -1.86 6.11 -11.29
N ALA A 100 -1.62 7.17 -12.04
CA ALA A 100 -2.01 8.52 -11.63
C ALA A 100 -3.53 8.57 -11.35
N GLY A 101 -3.90 9.18 -10.23
CA GLY A 101 -5.28 9.26 -9.75
C GLY A 101 -5.77 8.03 -8.98
N ARG A 102 -4.99 6.96 -8.86
CA ARG A 102 -5.37 5.79 -8.04
C ARG A 102 -5.02 5.98 -6.57
N VAL A 103 -5.83 5.37 -5.71
CA VAL A 103 -5.55 5.21 -4.28
C VAL A 103 -5.51 3.72 -3.95
N PHE A 104 -4.51 3.32 -3.18
CA PHE A 104 -4.44 2.00 -2.56
C PHE A 104 -4.66 2.15 -1.05
N LEU A 105 -5.41 1.21 -0.48
CA LEU A 105 -5.72 1.12 0.95
C LEU A 105 -5.44 -0.30 1.43
N TRP A 106 -4.88 -0.41 2.63
CA TRP A 106 -4.61 -1.68 3.29
C TRP A 106 -4.67 -1.49 4.82
N GLU A 107 -4.85 -2.59 5.55
CA GLU A 107 -4.69 -2.57 7.00
C GLU A 107 -3.22 -2.33 7.36
N SER A 108 -2.95 -1.41 8.29
CA SER A 108 -1.60 -0.87 8.53
C SER A 108 -0.54 -1.87 9.00
N TRP A 109 -0.96 -3.06 9.43
CA TRP A 109 -0.07 -4.16 9.81
C TRP A 109 0.53 -4.89 8.60
N LEU A 110 0.01 -4.69 7.39
CA LEU A 110 0.48 -5.37 6.19
C LEU A 110 1.84 -4.80 5.76
N ARG A 111 2.88 -5.65 5.76
CA ARG A 111 4.22 -5.25 5.31
C ARG A 111 4.19 -4.95 3.82
N HIS A 112 4.75 -3.80 3.47
CA HIS A 112 4.84 -3.35 2.09
C HIS A 112 6.18 -2.70 1.78
N GLU A 113 6.57 -2.77 0.51
CA GLU A 113 7.82 -2.27 -0.04
C GLU A 113 7.51 -1.46 -1.30
N VAL A 114 8.26 -0.38 -1.53
CA VAL A 114 8.18 0.36 -2.79
C VAL A 114 9.33 -0.08 -3.67
N MET A 115 8.99 -0.81 -4.73
CA MET A 115 9.98 -1.35 -5.68
C MET A 115 10.77 -0.22 -6.34
N PRO A 116 12.06 -0.45 -6.68
CA PRO A 116 12.90 0.58 -7.28
C PRO A 116 12.29 1.22 -8.53
N HIS A 117 12.35 2.55 -8.58
CA HIS A 117 11.97 3.31 -9.77
C HIS A 117 13.05 3.15 -10.87
N SER A 118 12.77 2.41 -11.95
CA SER A 118 13.70 2.20 -13.07
C SER A 118 13.53 3.17 -14.25
N GLY A 119 12.53 4.05 -14.17
CA GLY A 119 12.13 4.98 -15.24
C GLY A 119 12.82 6.34 -15.21
N LYS A 120 12.30 7.25 -16.04
CA LYS A 120 12.65 8.68 -16.04
C LYS A 120 11.53 9.50 -15.41
N GLY A 121 11.87 10.59 -14.73
CA GLY A 121 10.92 11.46 -14.04
C GLY A 121 10.83 11.17 -12.55
N GLU A 122 9.89 11.82 -11.87
CA GLU A 122 9.67 11.65 -10.44
C GLU A 122 8.32 10.97 -10.21
N ARG A 123 8.31 9.89 -9.43
CA ARG A 123 7.06 9.32 -8.90
C ARG A 123 6.62 10.18 -7.72
N ILE A 124 5.46 10.79 -7.84
CA ILE A 124 4.88 11.65 -6.80
C ILE A 124 3.67 10.94 -6.20
N SER A 125 3.68 10.76 -4.90
CA SER A 125 2.59 10.12 -4.16
C SER A 125 2.36 10.80 -2.82
N ILE A 126 1.15 10.63 -2.29
CA ILE A 126 0.74 11.13 -0.98
C ILE A 126 0.35 9.92 -0.15
N SER A 127 1.15 9.61 0.88
CA SER A 127 0.87 8.53 1.82
C SER A 127 0.18 9.07 3.06
N PHE A 128 -0.62 8.22 3.71
CA PHE A 128 -1.43 8.62 4.84
C PHE A 128 -1.78 7.45 5.77
N ASN A 129 -2.14 7.78 7.00
CA ASN A 129 -2.62 6.86 8.04
C ASN A 129 -3.94 7.32 8.65
N TYR A 130 -4.78 6.35 9.00
CA TYR A 130 -6.04 6.52 9.70
C TYR A 130 -6.08 5.67 10.97
N ARG A 131 -6.71 6.21 12.01
CA ARG A 131 -6.96 5.55 13.31
C ARG A 131 -8.37 5.83 13.83
#